data_AF-A0A7W1G6Q5-F1
#
_entry.id   AF-A0A7W1G6Q5-F1
#
_cell.length_a   1.000
_cell.length_b   1.000
_cell.length_c   1.000
_cell.angle_alpha   90.00
_cell.angle_beta   90.00
_cell.angle_gamma   90.00
#
_symmetry.space_group_name_H-M   'P 1'
#
loop_
_entity.id
_entity.type
_entity.pdbx_description
1 polymer ?
#
loop_
_entity_poly.entity_id
_entity_poly.type
_entity_poly.pdbx_seq_one_letter_code
_entity_poly.pdbx_strand_id
1 'polypeptide(L)'
;IYATPAPGSVSRVFLARVAIIDGEDRTPPTAPAAIAATLADHAVVVAWHASEDAVGTALYRVHRGMTADFVAGRENLVGETTAISFTDAALGNFGTYFYRVVPIDFSGNVGAVSEAGKVVVTE
;
A
#
# COMPACT_ATOMS: atom_id res chain seq x y z
N ILE A 1 -56.78 -25.65 -5.36
CA ILE A 1 -57.18 -24.43 -4.62
C ILE A 1 -55.90 -23.71 -4.26
N TYR A 2 -55.70 -22.52 -4.81
CA TYR A 2 -54.59 -21.63 -4.45
C TYR A 2 -54.72 -21.20 -2.99
N ALA A 3 -53.62 -21.28 -2.22
CA ALA A 3 -53.20 -20.25 -1.27
C ALA A 3 -51.95 -20.72 -0.51
N THR A 4 -50.81 -20.13 -0.86
CA THR A 4 -49.64 -19.98 0.01
C THR A 4 -49.88 -18.85 1.01
N PRO A 5 -49.51 -18.99 2.29
CA PRO A 5 -49.15 -17.86 3.13
C PRO A 5 -47.61 -17.66 3.14
N ALA A 6 -47.18 -16.41 2.98
CA ALA A 6 -45.83 -15.89 3.29
C ALA A 6 -45.86 -15.14 4.64
N PRO A 7 -44.78 -14.47 5.10
CA PRO A 7 -43.46 -14.97 5.51
C PRO A 7 -43.17 -14.65 7.01
N GLY A 8 -42.21 -15.35 7.61
CA GLY A 8 -41.75 -15.11 8.98
C GLY A 8 -40.22 -15.08 9.10
N SER A 9 -39.63 -13.89 8.98
CA SER A 9 -38.27 -13.49 9.41
C SER A 9 -38.05 -13.80 10.90
N VAL A 10 -36.87 -14.02 11.49
CA VAL A 10 -35.43 -14.12 11.13
C VAL A 10 -34.75 -14.74 12.37
N SER A 11 -33.60 -15.39 12.21
CA SER A 11 -32.63 -15.49 13.32
C SER A 11 -31.19 -15.40 12.82
N ARG A 12 -30.71 -14.16 12.88
CA ARG A 12 -29.33 -13.67 13.07
C ARG A 12 -28.23 -14.73 13.01
N VAL A 13 -27.82 -15.10 11.80
CA VAL A 13 -26.49 -15.69 11.59
C VAL A 13 -25.50 -14.53 11.53
N PHE A 14 -24.55 -14.53 12.46
CA PHE A 14 -23.42 -13.61 12.51
C PHE A 14 -22.72 -13.67 11.14
N LEU A 15 -22.77 -12.58 10.37
CA LEU A 15 -22.16 -12.49 9.05
C LEU A 15 -20.63 -12.45 9.19
N ALA A 16 -20.00 -13.59 9.47
CA ALA A 16 -18.77 -13.88 8.76
C ALA A 16 -19.22 -14.25 7.34
N ARG A 17 -19.27 -13.26 6.44
CA ARG A 17 -19.51 -13.55 5.03
C ARG A 17 -18.39 -14.47 4.57
N VAL A 18 -18.73 -15.74 4.47
CA VAL A 18 -18.00 -16.75 3.73
C VAL A 18 -17.87 -16.22 2.30
N ALA A 19 -16.70 -15.66 1.97
CA ALA A 19 -16.32 -15.33 0.60
C ALA A 19 -15.87 -16.63 -0.06
N ILE A 20 -16.82 -17.41 -0.60
CA ILE A 20 -16.52 -18.63 -1.34
C ILE A 20 -17.14 -18.50 -2.74
N ILE A 21 -16.22 -18.39 -3.71
CA ILE A 21 -16.25 -18.70 -5.16
C ILE A 21 -16.96 -17.72 -6.11
N ASP A 22 -16.23 -16.65 -6.48
CA ASP A 22 -16.13 -16.15 -7.87
C ASP A 22 -14.81 -15.36 -8.04
N GLY A 23 -13.70 -16.10 -8.03
CA GLY A 23 -12.57 -15.89 -8.95
C GLY A 23 -11.40 -14.98 -8.58
N GLU A 24 -11.60 -13.73 -8.16
CA GLU A 24 -10.50 -12.76 -8.07
C GLU A 24 -10.83 -11.67 -7.04
N ASP A 25 -9.90 -11.39 -6.13
CA ASP A 25 -10.07 -10.29 -5.18
C ASP A 25 -9.92 -8.95 -5.90
N ARG A 26 -10.78 -8.00 -5.55
CA ARG A 26 -10.83 -6.64 -6.14
C ARG A 26 -10.70 -5.56 -5.07
N THR A 27 -10.39 -5.95 -3.84
CA THR A 27 -10.19 -5.02 -2.75
C THR A 27 -8.72 -4.66 -2.74
N PRO A 28 -8.37 -3.39 -2.99
CA PRO A 28 -6.98 -2.99 -2.94
C PRO A 28 -6.50 -2.83 -1.48
N PRO A 29 -5.20 -3.02 -1.21
CA PRO A 29 -4.66 -2.79 0.13
C PRO A 29 -4.81 -1.35 0.62
N THR A 30 -4.87 -1.19 1.94
CA THR A 30 -4.83 0.14 2.58
C THR A 30 -3.48 0.84 2.37
N ALA A 31 -3.44 2.16 2.52
CA ALA A 31 -2.19 2.90 2.40
C ALA A 31 -1.17 2.47 3.49
N PRO A 32 0.12 2.29 3.14
CA PRO A 32 1.17 2.11 4.12
C PRO A 32 1.24 3.33 5.03
N ALA A 33 1.41 3.10 6.33
CA ALA A 33 1.39 4.17 7.34
C ALA A 33 2.79 4.42 7.93
N ALA A 34 2.94 5.52 8.67
CA ALA A 34 4.14 5.87 9.43
C ALA A 34 5.44 5.82 8.59
N ILE A 35 5.44 6.43 7.40
CA ILE A 35 6.62 6.46 6.52
C ILE A 35 7.74 7.26 7.19
N ALA A 36 8.87 6.59 7.42
CA ALA A 36 10.10 7.17 7.94
C ALA A 36 11.21 7.03 6.90
N ALA A 37 11.81 8.14 6.48
CA ALA A 37 12.97 8.16 5.60
C ALA A 37 14.18 8.69 6.37
N THR A 38 15.29 7.95 6.33
CA THR A 38 16.50 8.25 7.11
C THR A 38 17.73 8.11 6.24
N LEU A 39 18.64 9.09 6.30
CA LEU A 39 19.93 9.04 5.61
C LEU A 39 20.87 8.12 6.39
N ALA A 40 21.45 7.12 5.73
CA ALA A 40 22.45 6.21 6.27
C ALA A 40 23.45 5.83 5.18
N ASP A 41 24.74 6.10 5.40
CA ASP A 41 25.85 5.71 4.51
C ASP A 41 25.61 6.03 3.02
N HIS A 42 25.35 7.31 2.72
CA HIS A 42 25.04 7.81 1.37
C HIS A 42 23.82 7.16 0.68
N ALA A 43 22.97 6.46 1.44
CA ALA A 43 21.70 5.91 0.99
C ALA A 43 20.55 6.41 1.89
N VAL A 44 19.32 6.32 1.39
CA VAL A 44 18.14 6.57 2.21
C VAL A 44 17.45 5.25 2.53
N VAL A 45 17.33 4.94 3.81
CA VAL A 45 16.48 3.85 4.30
C VAL A 45 15.08 4.40 4.54
N VAL A 46 14.12 3.83 3.84
CA VAL A 46 12.69 4.12 3.97
C VAL A 46 12.02 2.93 4.65
N ALA A 47 11.31 3.15 5.75
CA ALA A 47 10.58 2.13 6.49
C ALA A 47 9.14 2.58 6.77
N TRP A 48 8.23 1.63 6.88
CA TRP A 48 6.80 1.90 7.07
C TRP A 48 6.08 0.79 7.84
N HIS A 49 4.86 1.08 8.28
CA HIS A 49 3.92 0.07 8.74
C HIS A 49 3.21 -0.59 7.56
N ALA A 50 3.06 -1.91 7.62
CA ALA A 50 2.45 -2.70 6.56
C ALA A 50 1.02 -2.24 6.22
N SER A 51 0.66 -2.41 4.95
CA SER A 51 -0.71 -2.31 4.48
C SER A 51 -1.55 -3.52 4.93
N GLU A 52 -2.85 -3.29 5.06
CA GLU A 52 -3.83 -4.31 5.39
C GLU A 52 -4.67 -4.62 4.15
N ASP A 53 -4.88 -5.91 3.90
CA ASP A 53 -5.79 -6.43 2.89
C ASP A 53 -6.25 -7.85 3.29
N ALA A 54 -7.42 -8.29 2.82
CA ALA A 54 -7.97 -9.60 3.16
C ALA A 54 -7.19 -10.77 2.53
N VAL A 55 -6.58 -10.56 1.36
CA VAL A 55 -5.72 -11.52 0.64
C VAL A 55 -4.23 -11.21 0.88
N GLY A 56 -3.93 -10.03 1.38
CA GLY A 56 -2.61 -9.61 1.84
C GLY A 56 -1.82 -8.87 0.75
N THR A 57 -0.78 -8.16 1.17
CA THR A 57 0.06 -7.37 0.26
C THR A 57 1.19 -8.22 -0.31
N ALA A 58 1.28 -8.29 -1.64
CA ALA A 58 2.33 -9.02 -2.36
C ALA A 58 3.64 -8.23 -2.39
N LEU A 59 3.59 -6.93 -2.70
CA LEU A 59 4.76 -6.06 -2.78
C LEU A 59 4.43 -4.59 -2.54
N TYR A 60 5.48 -3.79 -2.37
CA TYR A 60 5.44 -2.34 -2.28
C TYR A 60 6.31 -1.73 -3.38
N ARG A 61 5.77 -0.72 -4.08
CA ARG A 61 6.51 0.19 -4.96
C ARG A 61 6.93 1.42 -4.18
N VAL A 62 8.20 1.77 -4.25
CA VAL A 62 8.76 2.95 -3.57
C VAL A 62 9.10 4.01 -4.61
N HIS A 63 8.58 5.21 -4.39
CA HIS A 63 8.71 6.34 -5.30
C HIS A 63 9.42 7.51 -4.60
N ARG A 64 10.26 8.25 -5.34
CA ARG A 64 11.04 9.38 -4.82
C ARG A 64 10.81 10.66 -5.63
N GLY A 65 10.47 11.75 -4.94
CA GLY A 65 10.38 13.10 -5.51
C GLY A 65 11.23 14.11 -4.74
N MET A 66 11.40 15.31 -5.31
CA MET A 66 12.06 16.46 -4.66
C MET A 66 11.07 17.51 -4.13
N THR A 67 9.77 17.35 -4.40
CA THR A 67 8.68 18.19 -3.86
C THR A 67 7.74 17.33 -3.03
N ALA A 68 7.06 17.91 -2.05
CA ALA A 68 6.17 17.15 -1.14
C ALA A 68 4.90 16.63 -1.83
N ASP A 69 4.47 17.34 -2.88
CA ASP A 69 3.24 17.12 -3.64
C ASP A 69 3.44 16.22 -4.88
N PHE A 70 4.63 15.64 -5.05
CA PHE A 70 4.89 14.75 -6.17
C PHE A 70 3.90 13.57 -6.20
N VAL A 71 3.48 13.21 -7.41
CA VAL A 71 2.57 12.09 -7.66
C VAL A 71 3.40 10.84 -7.93
N ALA A 72 3.12 9.74 -7.22
CA ALA A 72 3.79 8.46 -7.47
C ALA A 72 3.47 7.95 -8.88
N GLY A 73 4.51 7.71 -9.68
CA GLY A 73 4.43 7.33 -11.09
C GLY A 73 5.65 6.52 -11.54
N ARG A 74 5.61 6.01 -12.77
CA ARG A 74 6.69 5.15 -13.30
C ARG A 74 8.03 5.91 -13.39
N GLU A 75 7.97 7.20 -13.66
CA GLU A 75 9.11 8.09 -13.81
C GLU A 75 9.89 8.34 -12.53
N ASN A 76 9.26 8.11 -11.37
CA ASN A 76 9.87 8.33 -10.05
C ASN A 76 9.92 7.06 -9.19
N LEU A 77 9.64 5.90 -9.78
CA LEU A 77 9.83 4.60 -9.15
C LEU A 77 11.33 4.35 -8.93
N VAL A 78 11.73 4.15 -7.68
CA VAL A 78 13.13 3.83 -7.32
C VAL A 78 13.32 2.34 -7.04
N GLY A 79 12.24 1.60 -6.75
CA GLY A 79 12.31 0.16 -6.63
C GLY A 79 11.04 -0.50 -6.11
N GLU A 80 11.07 -1.82 -6.03
CA GLU A 80 10.03 -2.67 -5.47
C GLU A 80 10.61 -3.55 -4.36
N THR A 81 9.80 -3.88 -3.35
CA THR A 81 10.20 -4.74 -2.24
C THR A 81 9.00 -5.48 -1.67
N THR A 82 9.20 -6.69 -1.16
CA THR A 82 8.20 -7.41 -0.37
C THR A 82 8.32 -7.13 1.14
N ALA A 83 9.41 -6.47 1.55
CA ALA A 83 9.64 -6.07 2.94
C ALA A 83 8.96 -4.73 3.25
N ILE A 84 8.80 -4.43 4.54
CA ILE A 84 8.32 -3.14 5.05
C ILE A 84 9.42 -2.06 5.12
N SER A 85 10.48 -2.25 4.32
CA SER A 85 11.58 -1.31 4.20
C SER A 85 12.27 -1.42 2.84
N PHE A 86 12.87 -0.32 2.40
CA PHE A 86 13.61 -0.21 1.15
C PHE A 86 14.82 0.71 1.35
N THR A 87 15.95 0.37 0.72
CA THR A 87 17.15 1.21 0.72
C THR A 87 17.36 1.79 -0.67
N ASP A 88 17.27 3.10 -0.78
CA ASP A 88 17.57 3.86 -2.00
C ASP A 88 19.04 4.31 -1.97
N ALA A 89 19.90 3.59 -2.69
CA ALA A 89 21.32 3.90 -2.83
C ALA A 89 21.66 4.71 -4.09
N ALA A 90 20.67 4.97 -4.97
CA ALA A 90 20.86 5.69 -6.22
C ALA A 90 20.51 7.18 -6.05
N LEU A 91 21.09 7.82 -5.03
CA LEU A 91 20.92 9.24 -4.77
C LEU A 91 21.71 10.03 -5.82
N GLY A 92 21.05 10.99 -6.48
CA GLY A 92 21.67 11.79 -7.53
C GLY A 92 22.33 13.06 -7.00
N ASN A 93 21.60 13.83 -6.21
CA ASN A 93 22.00 15.14 -5.71
C ASN A 93 21.74 15.25 -4.20
N PHE A 94 22.47 16.13 -3.52
CA PHE A 94 22.09 16.58 -2.19
C PHE A 94 20.79 17.41 -2.26
N GLY A 95 20.00 17.37 -1.19
CA GLY A 95 18.73 18.08 -1.14
C GLY A 95 17.67 17.38 -0.30
N THR A 96 16.45 17.92 -0.35
CA THR A 96 15.31 17.28 0.29
C THR A 96 14.68 16.28 -0.66
N TYR A 97 14.51 15.06 -0.19
CA TYR A 97 13.75 14.02 -0.87
C TYR A 97 12.47 13.69 -0.11
N PHE A 98 11.46 13.32 -0.87
CA PHE A 98 10.18 12.83 -0.40
C PHE A 98 9.95 11.43 -0.96
N TYR A 99 9.49 10.51 -0.12
CA TYR A 99 9.22 9.13 -0.48
C TYR A 99 7.75 8.80 -0.27
N ARG A 100 7.16 8.11 -1.24
CA ARG A 100 5.81 7.55 -1.16
C ARG A 100 5.86 6.07 -1.49
N VAL A 101 5.00 5.30 -0.83
CA VAL A 101 4.93 3.85 -0.97
C VAL A 101 3.54 3.46 -1.45
N VAL A 102 3.48 2.61 -2.47
CA VAL A 102 2.24 2.09 -3.05
C VAL A 102 2.22 0.57 -2.90
N PRO A 103 1.26 0.00 -2.16
CA PRO A 103 1.14 -1.44 -1.96
C PRO A 103 0.38 -2.08 -3.13
N ILE A 104 0.66 -3.35 -3.38
CA ILE A 104 -0.04 -4.18 -4.38
C ILE A 104 -0.33 -5.53 -3.75
N ASP A 105 -1.56 -6.02 -3.86
CA ASP A 105 -1.94 -7.35 -3.37
C ASP A 105 -1.55 -8.50 -4.33
N PHE A 106 -1.85 -9.73 -3.94
CA PHE A 106 -1.61 -10.92 -4.77
C PHE A 106 -2.54 -11.04 -5.99
N SER A 107 -3.63 -10.28 -6.03
CA SER A 107 -4.55 -10.20 -7.18
C SER A 107 -4.18 -9.06 -8.14
N GLY A 108 -3.14 -8.28 -7.81
CA GLY A 108 -2.67 -7.16 -8.62
C GLY A 108 -3.41 -5.85 -8.39
N ASN A 109 -4.29 -5.75 -7.38
CA ASN A 109 -4.94 -4.49 -7.07
C ASN A 109 -3.92 -3.52 -6.45
N VAL A 110 -3.92 -2.30 -6.95
CA VAL A 110 -3.03 -1.23 -6.49
C VAL A 110 -3.74 -0.47 -5.35
N GLY A 111 -3.12 -0.46 -4.18
CA GLY A 111 -3.61 0.24 -3.00
C GLY A 111 -3.43 1.74 -3.02
N ALA A 112 -3.98 2.37 -1.99
CA ALA A 112 -3.83 3.80 -1.77
C ALA A 112 -2.34 4.14 -1.51
N VAL A 113 -1.90 5.28 -2.05
CA VAL A 113 -0.55 5.79 -1.81
C VAL A 113 -0.41 6.26 -0.36
N SER A 114 0.77 6.03 0.22
CA SER A 114 1.10 6.55 1.55
C SER A 114 1.17 8.09 1.59
N GLU A 115 1.15 8.63 2.80
CA GLU A 115 1.71 9.97 3.07
C GLU A 115 3.20 10.04 2.70
N ALA A 116 3.71 11.26 2.51
CA ALA A 116 5.11 11.45 2.13
C ALA A 116 6.04 11.37 3.35
N GLY A 117 7.05 10.49 3.30
CA GLY A 117 8.20 10.52 4.20
C GLY A 117 9.24 11.52 3.69
N LYS A 118 9.76 12.39 4.56
CA LYS A 118 10.76 13.41 4.20
C LYS A 118 12.13 13.05 4.75
N VAL A 119 13.17 13.26 3.95
CA VAL A 119 14.57 13.23 4.40
C VAL A 119 15.35 14.37 3.75
N VAL A 120 16.33 14.91 4.48
CA VAL A 120 17.31 15.85 3.92
C VAL A 120 18.61 15.10 3.75
N VAL A 121 19.11 15.03 2.51
CA VAL A 121 20.37 14.41 2.15
C VAL A 121 21.43 15.51 2.06
N THR A 122 22.49 15.37 2.84
CA THR A 122 23.62 16.29 2.92
C THR A 122 24.91 15.58 2.51
N GLU A 123 25.98 16.36 2.30
CA GLU A 123 27.35 15.88 2.14
C GLU A 123 27.83 15.06 3.36
#